data_AF-A0A1I4LUR8-F1
#
_entry.id   AF-A0A1I4LUR8-F1
#
_cell.length_a   1.000
_cell.length_b   1.000
_cell.length_c   1.000
_cell.angle_alpha   90.00
_cell.angle_beta   90.00
_cell.angle_gamma   90.00
#
_symmetry.space_group_name_H-M   'P 1'
#
loop_
_entity.id
_entity.type
_entity.pdbx_description
1 polymer ?
#
loop_
_entity_poly.entity_id
_entity_poly.type
_entity_poly.pdbx_seq_one_letter_code
_entity_poly.pdbx_strand_id
1 'polypeptide(L)'
;MNFFNNIKVSFKLSILVIIALLFMGAVGYTGYYYLQQSNADMNAMYANQLIPIGLINENRAHINKVNGAVIELMITTDDKKNQELKKTIEGRVDGFNNNFAEIEKVNLDAKAKEKVSGIKTSMQKYREGRNKVMELSMQNRNAEAYALYVASVEPLATDAQDRLIDLSKYCVEMSQKNNADNKEAFERATHIVFGIIFVSFMVLGLSGWYITKIITTPLNAMVLFCKELAAGDFRDKNQNLLRKDEIGQVANALADMRNSLRNLMKRVSESSEQLAASSEELTASADQSALAANQVAVSITDVANGAEEQVHAANNTSAVVQQISASIQQVATNANEVAGQTTQAADKAKEGNKSVDKAVNQMSSIERTVTASAQVVVKLGERSKEIGQIVDTISGIAGQTNLLALNAAIEAARAGEQGRGFAVVAEEVRKLAEQSQDAAKQIATLIGEIQSETDEAVVAMDNGTREVKLGAEVVNESGKAFREIAAMVSNVSDQTREISAAIEQMAIGSHQIVESVKQIDELSKKAAGEAQTVSAATEEQSASMEEIASSSQALAQLAMDLREAVSRFQI
;
A
#
# COMPACT_ATOMS: atom_id res chain seq x y z
N MET A 1 42.96 -43.51 15.59
CA MET A 1 43.32 -42.44 14.62
C MET A 1 42.51 -41.13 14.78
N ASN A 2 41.55 -41.01 15.72
CA ASN A 2 40.74 -39.79 15.88
C ASN A 2 41.29 -38.72 16.83
N PHE A 3 42.33 -39.03 17.62
CA PHE A 3 42.92 -38.07 18.55
C PHE A 3 43.60 -36.91 17.80
N PHE A 4 44.47 -37.21 16.83
CA PHE A 4 45.14 -36.20 16.00
C PHE A 4 44.20 -35.35 15.15
N ASN A 5 42.98 -35.80 14.87
CA ASN A 5 42.01 -35.02 14.10
C ASN A 5 41.26 -33.97 14.95
N ASN A 6 41.31 -34.10 16.28
CA ASN A 6 40.62 -33.20 17.22
C ASN A 6 41.56 -32.24 17.94
N ILE A 7 42.87 -32.35 17.70
CA ILE A 7 43.88 -31.45 18.22
C ILE A 7 43.93 -30.19 17.35
N LYS A 8 44.17 -29.04 17.97
CA LYS A 8 44.34 -27.75 17.28
C LYS A 8 45.46 -27.78 16.25
N VAL A 9 45.29 -27.07 15.14
CA VAL A 9 46.32 -26.97 14.09
C VAL A 9 47.64 -26.42 14.65
N SER A 10 47.57 -25.42 15.53
CA SER A 10 48.74 -24.83 16.19
C SER A 10 49.55 -25.87 16.97
N PHE A 11 48.89 -26.74 17.72
CA PHE A 11 49.56 -27.78 18.51
C PHE A 11 50.24 -28.85 17.63
N LYS A 12 49.66 -29.18 16.47
CA LYS A 12 50.28 -30.11 15.51
C LYS A 12 51.60 -29.53 14.96
N LEU A 13 51.62 -28.24 14.66
CA LEU A 13 52.83 -27.55 14.18
C LEU A 13 53.89 -27.44 15.29
N SER A 14 53.48 -27.18 16.54
CA SER A 14 54.41 -27.14 17.68
C SER A 14 55.15 -28.47 17.89
N ILE A 15 54.52 -29.62 17.65
CA ILE A 15 55.16 -30.94 17.77
C ILE A 15 56.36 -31.07 16.79
N LEU A 16 56.22 -30.60 15.55
CA LEU A 16 57.32 -30.64 14.56
C LEU A 16 58.51 -29.79 15.00
N VAL A 17 58.23 -28.59 15.52
CA VAL A 17 59.27 -27.67 15.99
C VAL A 17 60.02 -28.26 17.20
N ILE A 18 59.30 -28.86 18.14
CA ILE A 18 59.92 -29.49 19.32
C ILE A 18 60.84 -30.67 18.90
N ILE A 19 60.39 -31.52 17.98
CA ILE A 19 61.20 -32.64 17.46
C ILE A 19 62.47 -32.11 16.77
N ALA A 20 62.36 -31.06 15.95
CA ALA A 20 63.51 -30.45 15.28
C ALA A 20 64.53 -29.87 16.27
N LEU A 21 64.08 -29.17 17.30
CA LEU A 21 64.95 -28.61 18.34
C LEU A 21 65.70 -29.70 19.12
N LEU A 22 65.06 -30.83 19.42
CA LEU A 22 65.70 -31.96 20.09
C LEU A 22 66.84 -32.56 19.25
N PHE A 23 66.63 -32.77 17.95
CA PHE A 23 67.69 -33.28 17.06
C PHE A 23 68.82 -32.28 16.86
N MET A 24 68.51 -30.98 16.75
CA MET A 24 69.52 -29.93 16.65
C MET A 24 70.40 -29.88 17.91
N GLY A 25 69.79 -29.98 19.09
CA GLY A 25 70.51 -30.09 20.36
C GLY A 25 71.42 -31.32 20.43
N ALA A 26 70.94 -32.48 19.96
CA ALA A 26 71.73 -33.71 19.93
C ALA A 26 72.97 -33.59 19.02
N VAL A 27 72.82 -33.10 17.79
CA VAL A 27 73.95 -32.89 16.86
C VAL A 27 74.96 -31.88 17.42
N GLY A 28 74.48 -30.77 17.99
CA GLY A 28 75.33 -29.75 18.60
C GLY A 28 76.16 -30.30 19.76
N TYR A 29 75.53 -31.07 20.66
CA TYR A 29 76.21 -31.68 21.79
C TYR A 29 77.26 -32.72 21.35
N THR A 30 76.92 -33.62 20.42
CA THR A 30 77.85 -34.65 19.92
C THR A 30 79.03 -34.03 19.18
N GLY A 31 78.80 -33.01 18.35
CA GLY A 31 79.89 -32.30 17.66
C GLY A 31 80.85 -31.60 18.62
N TYR A 32 80.32 -30.93 19.64
CA TYR A 32 81.13 -30.27 20.67
C TYR A 32 82.01 -31.26 21.44
N TYR A 33 81.45 -32.41 21.83
CA TYR A 33 82.15 -33.45 22.60
C TYR A 33 83.40 -33.98 21.85
N TYR A 34 83.27 -34.34 20.58
CA TYR A 34 84.39 -34.89 19.80
C TYR A 34 85.45 -33.85 19.44
N LEU A 35 85.05 -32.59 19.21
CA LEU A 35 86.00 -31.48 19.02
C LEU A 35 86.87 -31.26 20.27
N GLN A 36 86.27 -31.32 21.46
CA GLN A 36 86.99 -31.16 22.72
C GLN A 36 88.00 -32.30 22.93
N GLN A 37 87.61 -33.54 22.65
CA GLN A 37 88.49 -34.71 22.75
C GLN A 37 89.69 -34.60 21.79
N SER A 38 89.44 -34.29 20.51
CA SER A 38 90.50 -34.14 19.51
C SER A 38 91.51 -33.04 19.87
N ASN A 39 91.03 -31.92 20.44
CA ASN A 39 91.90 -30.85 20.91
C ASN A 39 92.82 -31.29 22.07
N ALA A 40 92.30 -32.10 22.99
CA ALA A 40 93.10 -32.65 24.10
C ALA A 40 94.18 -33.61 23.60
N ASP A 41 93.83 -34.50 22.67
CA ASP A 41 94.75 -35.50 22.12
C ASP A 41 95.85 -34.84 21.25
N MET A 42 95.53 -33.77 20.51
CA MET A 42 96.50 -33.00 19.73
C MET A 42 97.52 -32.26 20.62
N ASN A 43 97.06 -31.67 21.73
CA ASN A 43 97.94 -31.05 22.72
C ASN A 43 98.86 -32.07 23.38
N ALA A 44 98.36 -33.27 23.69
CA ALA A 44 99.16 -34.34 24.26
C ALA A 44 100.26 -34.80 23.28
N MET A 45 99.96 -34.93 21.98
CA MET A 45 100.95 -35.28 20.96
C MET A 45 102.06 -34.23 20.83
N TYR A 46 101.69 -32.94 20.84
CA TYR A 46 102.65 -31.84 20.74
C TYR A 46 103.57 -31.77 21.98
N ALA A 47 103.00 -31.70 23.18
CA ALA A 47 103.75 -31.49 24.41
C ALA A 47 104.52 -32.74 24.85
N ASN A 48 103.92 -33.94 24.73
CA ASN A 48 104.47 -35.14 25.34
C ASN A 48 105.35 -35.99 24.42
N GLN A 49 105.36 -35.73 23.12
CA GLN A 49 106.09 -36.56 22.16
C GLN A 49 106.96 -35.72 21.22
N LEU A 50 106.40 -34.70 20.56
CA LEU A 50 107.14 -33.91 19.57
C LEU A 50 108.28 -33.08 20.18
N ILE A 51 108.01 -32.36 21.29
CA ILE A 51 109.03 -31.57 22.00
C ILE A 51 110.18 -32.46 22.50
N PRO A 52 109.93 -33.58 23.23
CA PRO A 52 110.98 -34.52 23.61
C PRO A 52 111.82 -35.03 22.44
N ILE A 53 111.23 -35.35 21.28
CA ILE A 53 111.99 -35.81 20.10
C ILE A 53 113.02 -34.76 19.66
N GLY A 54 112.64 -33.48 19.64
CA GLY A 54 113.55 -32.38 19.33
C GLY A 54 114.73 -32.32 20.30
N LEU A 55 114.44 -32.30 21.60
CA LEU A 55 115.44 -32.23 22.68
C LEU A 55 116.38 -33.46 22.69
N ILE A 56 115.84 -34.65 22.42
CA ILE A 56 116.64 -35.88 22.33
C ILE A 56 117.63 -35.81 21.17
N ASN A 57 117.21 -35.30 20.01
CA ASN A 57 118.10 -35.16 18.86
C ASN A 57 119.20 -34.11 19.09
N GLU A 58 118.86 -32.99 19.74
CA GLU A 58 119.89 -32.03 20.18
C GLU A 58 120.88 -32.67 21.16
N ASN A 59 120.41 -33.47 22.11
CA ASN A 59 121.25 -34.20 23.06
C ASN A 59 122.21 -35.19 22.39
N ARG A 60 121.76 -35.85 21.33
CA ARG A 60 122.65 -36.69 20.50
C ARG A 60 123.74 -35.84 19.84
N ALA A 61 123.42 -34.65 19.36
CA ALA A 61 124.42 -33.72 18.81
C ALA A 61 125.40 -33.23 19.90
N HIS A 62 124.94 -32.99 21.12
CA HIS A 62 125.80 -32.68 22.27
C HIS A 62 126.80 -33.80 22.55
N ILE A 63 126.36 -35.06 22.65
CA ILE A 63 127.24 -36.21 22.88
C ILE A 63 128.28 -36.34 21.77
N ASN A 64 127.86 -36.26 20.49
CA ASN A 64 128.77 -36.35 19.35
C ASN A 64 129.85 -35.25 19.38
N LYS A 65 129.47 -34.01 19.72
CA LYS A 65 130.43 -32.91 19.80
C LYS A 65 131.38 -33.06 20.99
N VAL A 66 130.90 -33.58 22.12
CA VAL A 66 131.74 -33.92 23.28
C VAL A 66 132.73 -35.01 22.91
N ASN A 67 132.29 -36.10 22.27
CA ASN A 67 133.17 -37.18 21.82
C ASN A 67 134.27 -36.65 20.88
N GLY A 68 133.89 -35.86 19.87
CA GLY A 68 134.86 -35.25 18.95
C GLY A 68 135.88 -34.36 19.67
N ALA A 69 135.43 -33.56 20.64
CA ALA A 69 136.32 -32.71 21.43
C ALA A 69 137.24 -33.51 22.37
N VAL A 70 136.77 -34.63 22.93
CA VAL A 70 137.59 -35.53 23.76
C VAL A 70 138.65 -36.24 22.91
N ILE A 71 138.31 -36.66 21.69
CA ILE A 71 139.28 -37.22 20.74
C ILE A 71 140.34 -36.18 20.37
N GLU A 72 139.93 -34.94 20.08
CA GLU A 72 140.86 -33.84 19.78
C GLU A 72 141.78 -33.53 20.99
N LEU A 73 141.24 -33.59 22.21
CA LEU A 73 141.97 -33.42 23.47
C LEU A 73 143.08 -34.48 23.63
N MET A 74 142.84 -35.72 23.18
CA MET A 74 143.83 -36.81 23.24
C MET A 74 144.94 -36.70 22.19
N ILE A 75 144.84 -35.79 21.22
CA ILE A 75 145.81 -35.66 20.11
C ILE A 75 146.68 -34.42 20.31
N THR A 76 146.11 -33.31 20.77
CA THR A 76 146.84 -32.05 20.94
C THR A 76 147.81 -32.09 22.13
N THR A 77 148.90 -31.35 22.04
CA THR A 77 149.83 -31.06 23.14
C THR A 77 149.87 -29.56 23.48
N ASP A 78 148.98 -28.76 22.88
CA ASP A 78 148.85 -27.32 23.13
C ASP A 78 147.90 -27.08 24.32
N ASP A 79 148.44 -26.57 25.42
CA ASP A 79 147.68 -26.25 26.63
C ASP A 79 146.55 -25.24 26.42
N LYS A 80 146.72 -24.24 25.53
CA LYS A 80 145.63 -23.31 25.20
C LYS A 80 144.49 -24.02 24.50
N LYS A 81 144.83 -24.93 23.57
CA LYS A 81 143.83 -25.74 22.86
C LYS A 81 143.12 -26.72 23.80
N ASN A 82 143.85 -27.31 24.75
CA ASN A 82 143.28 -28.17 25.79
C ASN A 82 142.25 -27.44 26.66
N GLN A 83 142.54 -26.20 27.08
CA GLN A 83 141.59 -25.39 27.85
C GLN A 83 140.34 -24.98 27.04
N GLU A 84 140.51 -24.66 25.75
CA GLU A 84 139.38 -24.36 24.85
C GLU A 84 138.45 -25.57 24.64
N LEU A 85 139.04 -26.75 24.43
CA LEU A 85 138.30 -28.01 24.26
C LEU A 85 137.58 -28.42 25.55
N LYS A 86 138.21 -28.23 26.71
CA LYS A 86 137.57 -28.41 28.02
C LYS A 86 136.31 -27.56 28.15
N LYS A 87 136.41 -26.26 27.86
CA LYS A 87 135.28 -25.33 27.91
C LYS A 87 134.17 -25.71 26.93
N THR A 88 134.55 -26.20 25.75
CA THR A 88 133.59 -26.72 24.75
C THR A 88 132.86 -27.96 25.26
N ILE A 89 133.56 -28.89 25.90
CA ILE A 89 132.97 -30.08 26.51
C ILE A 89 132.02 -29.69 27.63
N GLU A 90 132.43 -28.80 28.54
CA GLU A 90 131.60 -28.31 29.65
C GLU A 90 130.32 -27.65 29.14
N GLY A 91 130.42 -26.70 28.18
CA GLY A 91 129.25 -26.05 27.61
C GLY A 91 128.29 -27.00 26.88
N ARG A 92 128.82 -28.04 26.21
CA ARG A 92 127.98 -29.06 25.57
C ARG A 92 127.34 -30.01 26.59
N VAL A 93 128.00 -30.28 27.71
CA VAL A 93 127.44 -31.04 28.82
C VAL A 93 126.33 -30.27 29.52
N ASP A 94 126.47 -28.96 29.70
CA ASP A 94 125.41 -28.12 30.26
C ASP A 94 124.19 -28.06 29.34
N GLY A 95 124.41 -27.91 28.02
CA GLY A 95 123.34 -28.01 27.03
C GLY A 95 122.61 -29.35 27.08
N PHE A 96 123.36 -30.46 27.23
CA PHE A 96 122.76 -31.78 27.42
C PHE A 96 121.87 -31.84 28.67
N ASN A 97 122.40 -31.38 29.80
CA ASN A 97 121.67 -31.44 31.08
C ASN A 97 120.40 -30.58 31.06
N ASN A 98 120.45 -29.40 30.43
CA ASN A 98 119.28 -28.54 30.29
C ASN A 98 118.19 -29.20 29.45
N ASN A 99 118.54 -29.71 28.27
CA ASN A 99 117.60 -30.41 27.40
C ASN A 99 117.04 -31.67 28.07
N PHE A 100 117.88 -32.40 28.83
CA PHE A 100 117.45 -33.59 29.56
C PHE A 100 116.51 -33.26 30.73
N ALA A 101 116.73 -32.15 31.43
CA ALA A 101 115.83 -31.67 32.48
C ALA A 101 114.47 -31.25 31.91
N GLU A 102 114.41 -30.67 30.71
CA GLU A 102 113.15 -30.37 30.03
C GLU A 102 112.41 -31.66 29.61
N ILE A 103 113.13 -32.71 29.17
CA ILE A 103 112.52 -34.02 28.91
C ILE A 103 111.94 -34.62 30.20
N GLU A 104 112.62 -34.48 31.35
CA GLU A 104 112.13 -34.98 32.65
C GLU A 104 110.87 -34.24 33.16
N LYS A 105 110.62 -33.00 32.72
CA LYS A 105 109.43 -32.21 33.10
C LYS A 105 108.16 -32.60 32.32
N VAL A 106 108.33 -33.24 31.16
CA VAL A 106 107.21 -33.66 30.32
C VAL A 106 106.44 -34.79 31.00
N ASN A 107 105.12 -34.85 30.79
CA ASN A 107 104.29 -35.94 31.32
C ASN A 107 104.52 -37.24 30.54
N LEU A 108 105.63 -37.90 30.84
CA LEU A 108 106.03 -39.16 30.22
C LEU A 108 105.24 -40.33 30.82
N ASP A 109 104.86 -41.27 29.95
CA ASP A 109 104.29 -42.54 30.37
C ASP A 109 105.31 -43.43 31.10
N ALA A 110 104.85 -44.53 31.68
CA ALA A 110 105.71 -45.41 32.50
C ALA A 110 106.93 -45.94 31.72
N LYS A 111 106.77 -46.25 30.43
CA LYS A 111 107.83 -46.85 29.59
C LYS A 111 108.84 -45.79 29.11
N ALA A 112 108.38 -44.58 28.82
CA ALA A 112 109.26 -43.44 28.54
C ALA A 112 110.06 -43.03 29.79
N LYS A 113 109.44 -43.02 30.98
CA LYS A 113 110.13 -42.77 32.25
C LYS A 113 111.25 -43.78 32.53
N GLU A 114 110.99 -45.07 32.27
CA GLU A 114 112.00 -46.12 32.38
C GLU A 114 113.21 -45.87 31.46
N LYS A 115 112.96 -45.53 30.18
CA LYS A 115 114.01 -45.21 29.20
C LYS A 115 114.82 -43.97 29.60
N VAL A 116 114.16 -42.91 30.09
CA VAL A 116 114.83 -41.70 30.62
C VAL A 116 115.73 -42.05 31.80
N SER A 117 115.26 -42.86 32.76
CA SER A 117 116.09 -43.33 33.88
C SER A 117 117.34 -44.09 33.40
N GLY A 118 117.17 -44.96 32.39
CA GLY A 118 118.28 -45.70 31.77
C GLY A 118 119.32 -44.79 31.10
N ILE A 119 118.89 -43.71 30.42
CA ILE A 119 119.80 -42.71 29.84
C ILE A 119 120.59 -42.01 30.95
N LYS A 120 119.94 -41.65 32.06
CA LYS A 120 120.60 -40.97 33.20
C LYS A 120 121.74 -41.81 33.77
N THR A 121 121.50 -43.10 34.00
CA THR A 121 122.54 -44.03 34.48
C THR A 121 123.68 -44.22 33.48
N SER A 122 123.34 -44.38 32.19
CA SER A 122 124.35 -44.54 31.13
C SER A 122 125.21 -43.28 30.98
N MET A 123 124.58 -42.10 30.98
CA MET A 123 125.27 -40.82 30.90
C MET A 123 126.16 -40.55 32.11
N GLN A 124 125.77 -40.99 33.31
CA GLN A 124 126.62 -40.87 34.49
C GLN A 124 127.92 -41.67 34.31
N LYS A 125 127.83 -42.94 33.89
CA LYS A 125 129.00 -43.79 33.62
C LYS A 125 129.88 -43.19 32.52
N TYR A 126 129.27 -42.74 31.43
CA TYR A 126 129.98 -42.07 30.33
C TYR A 126 130.72 -40.81 30.83
N ARG A 127 130.08 -39.98 31.67
CA ARG A 127 130.68 -38.78 32.25
C ARG A 127 131.90 -39.11 33.12
N GLU A 128 131.79 -40.11 33.99
CA GLU A 128 132.88 -40.55 34.87
C GLU A 128 134.08 -41.08 34.06
N GLY A 129 133.83 -41.94 33.06
CA GLY A 129 134.87 -42.46 32.18
C GLY A 129 135.54 -41.35 31.37
N ARG A 130 134.74 -40.47 30.75
CA ARG A 130 135.23 -39.34 29.96
C ARG A 130 136.09 -38.39 30.79
N ASN A 131 135.69 -38.05 32.02
CA ASN A 131 136.45 -37.15 32.87
C ASN A 131 137.85 -37.71 33.19
N LYS A 132 137.99 -39.02 33.38
CA LYS A 132 139.31 -39.67 33.56
C LYS A 132 140.18 -39.56 32.30
N VAL A 133 139.59 -39.75 31.12
CA VAL A 133 140.30 -39.55 29.83
C VAL A 133 140.72 -38.10 29.66
N MET A 134 139.85 -37.14 30.02
CA MET A 134 140.17 -35.72 29.98
C MET A 134 141.32 -35.35 30.92
N GLU A 135 141.33 -35.89 32.13
CA GLU A 135 142.39 -35.65 33.12
C GLU A 135 143.76 -36.17 32.63
N LEU A 136 143.80 -37.38 32.07
CA LEU A 136 145.02 -37.94 31.47
C LEU A 136 145.50 -37.12 30.26
N SER A 137 144.56 -36.67 29.42
CA SER A 137 144.89 -35.84 28.24
C SER A 137 145.43 -34.46 28.63
N MET A 138 144.89 -33.85 29.70
CA MET A 138 145.40 -32.57 30.22
C MET A 138 146.80 -32.68 30.84
N GLN A 139 147.20 -33.87 31.28
CA GLN A 139 148.56 -34.16 31.73
C GLN A 139 149.50 -34.53 30.57
N ASN A 140 149.04 -34.38 29.31
CA ASN A 140 149.73 -34.80 28.08
C ASN A 140 150.07 -36.30 28.03
N ARG A 141 149.37 -37.14 28.82
CA ARG A 141 149.50 -38.61 28.82
C ARG A 141 148.59 -39.23 27.76
N ASN A 142 148.74 -38.76 26.53
CA ASN A 142 147.81 -38.98 25.43
C ASN A 142 147.65 -40.45 25.02
N ALA A 143 148.73 -41.24 25.05
CA ALA A 143 148.66 -42.67 24.74
C ALA A 143 147.84 -43.47 25.76
N GLU A 144 147.96 -43.14 27.05
CA GLU A 144 147.19 -43.78 28.12
C GLU A 144 145.72 -43.32 28.10
N ALA A 145 145.48 -42.04 27.80
CA ALA A 145 144.15 -41.50 27.60
C ALA A 145 143.41 -42.21 26.46
N TYR A 146 144.08 -42.43 25.32
CA TYR A 146 143.51 -43.13 24.18
C TYR A 146 143.18 -44.61 24.48
N ALA A 147 144.08 -45.33 25.16
CA ALA A 147 143.81 -46.70 25.57
C ALA A 147 142.57 -46.80 26.49
N LEU A 148 142.42 -45.88 27.44
CA LEU A 148 141.25 -45.81 28.32
C LEU A 148 139.98 -45.40 27.57
N TYR A 149 140.10 -44.51 26.58
CA TYR A 149 138.99 -44.09 25.75
C TYR A 149 138.40 -45.27 24.97
N VAL A 150 139.23 -46.01 24.23
CA VAL A 150 138.79 -47.16 23.44
C VAL A 150 138.27 -48.29 24.34
N ALA A 151 138.94 -48.57 25.46
CA ALA A 151 138.54 -49.67 26.34
C ALA A 151 137.27 -49.40 27.15
N SER A 152 136.91 -48.14 27.42
CA SER A 152 135.83 -47.82 28.36
C SER A 152 134.91 -46.68 27.94
N VAL A 153 135.41 -45.58 27.38
CA VAL A 153 134.58 -44.40 27.10
C VAL A 153 133.80 -44.54 25.80
N GLU A 154 134.40 -45.09 24.74
CA GLU A 154 133.74 -45.29 23.45
C GLU A 154 132.50 -46.21 23.58
N PRO A 155 132.56 -47.40 24.22
CA PRO A 155 131.37 -48.23 24.42
C PRO A 155 130.28 -47.54 25.26
N LEU A 156 130.66 -46.76 26.27
CA LEU A 156 129.72 -46.02 27.11
C LEU A 156 129.05 -44.87 26.35
N ALA A 157 129.78 -44.22 25.44
CA ALA A 157 129.22 -43.17 24.61
C ALA A 157 128.20 -43.74 23.60
N THR A 158 128.50 -44.90 23.02
CA THR A 158 127.58 -45.63 22.13
C THR A 158 126.33 -46.07 22.88
N ASP A 159 126.44 -46.66 24.08
CA ASP A 159 125.25 -47.05 24.88
C ASP A 159 124.38 -45.83 25.24
N ALA A 160 124.98 -44.70 25.62
CA ALA A 160 124.24 -43.48 25.90
C ALA A 160 123.51 -42.94 24.66
N GLN A 161 124.15 -43.01 23.49
CA GLN A 161 123.56 -42.59 22.23
C GLN A 161 122.44 -43.52 21.76
N ASP A 162 122.60 -44.84 21.90
CA ASP A 162 121.58 -45.83 21.56
C ASP A 162 120.35 -45.71 22.45
N ARG A 163 120.53 -45.44 23.75
CA ARG A 163 119.41 -45.20 24.66
C ARG A 163 118.61 -43.94 24.31
N LEU A 164 119.28 -42.88 23.86
CA LEU A 164 118.60 -41.70 23.32
C LEU A 164 117.85 -42.01 22.02
N ILE A 165 118.44 -42.82 21.13
CA ILE A 165 117.76 -43.27 19.90
C ILE A 165 116.51 -44.09 20.23
N ASP A 166 116.61 -45.00 21.19
CA ASP A 166 115.51 -45.84 21.63
C ASP A 166 114.36 -45.02 22.26
N LEU A 167 114.67 -44.00 23.07
CA LEU A 167 113.66 -43.06 23.57
C LEU A 167 113.01 -42.25 22.43
N SER A 168 113.80 -41.77 21.46
CA SER A 168 113.27 -41.05 20.30
C SER A 168 112.34 -41.92 19.45
N LYS A 169 112.72 -43.17 19.18
CA LYS A 169 111.87 -44.14 18.47
C LYS A 169 110.56 -44.39 19.21
N TYR A 170 110.61 -44.56 20.53
CA TYR A 170 109.41 -44.75 21.34
C TYR A 170 108.46 -43.55 21.27
N CYS A 171 108.99 -42.31 21.35
CA CYS A 171 108.17 -41.11 21.16
C CYS A 171 107.53 -41.06 19.76
N VAL A 172 108.25 -41.47 18.71
CA VAL A 172 107.70 -41.54 17.34
C VAL A 172 106.59 -42.58 17.22
N GLU A 173 106.77 -43.79 17.78
CA GLU A 173 105.74 -44.84 17.80
C GLU A 173 104.46 -44.36 18.52
N MET A 174 104.61 -43.67 19.64
CA MET A 174 103.48 -43.13 20.40
C MET A 174 102.75 -41.99 19.65
N SER A 175 103.48 -41.14 18.90
CA SER A 175 102.84 -40.15 18.02
C SER A 175 102.09 -40.80 16.86
N GLN A 176 102.64 -41.85 16.26
CA GLN A 176 101.95 -42.61 15.21
C GLN A 176 100.67 -43.27 15.74
N LYS A 177 100.74 -43.87 16.92
CA LYS A 177 99.56 -44.47 17.58
C LYS A 177 98.49 -43.44 17.89
N ASN A 178 98.84 -42.32 18.54
CA ASN A 178 97.86 -41.25 18.84
C ASN A 178 97.23 -40.67 17.58
N ASN A 179 97.99 -40.53 16.49
CA ASN A 179 97.45 -40.06 15.23
C ASN A 179 96.47 -41.07 14.59
N ALA A 180 96.74 -42.37 14.71
CA ALA A 180 95.82 -43.42 14.28
C ALA A 180 94.54 -43.47 15.12
N ASP A 181 94.66 -43.42 16.45
CA ASP A 181 93.53 -43.41 17.39
C ASP A 181 92.63 -42.16 17.15
N ASN A 182 93.23 -40.99 16.92
CA ASN A 182 92.52 -39.76 16.55
C ASN A 182 91.76 -39.89 15.22
N LYS A 183 92.35 -40.56 14.23
CA LYS A 183 91.70 -40.79 12.94
C LYS A 183 90.47 -41.70 13.09
N GLU A 184 90.58 -42.78 13.86
CA GLU A 184 89.44 -43.66 14.14
C GLU A 184 88.34 -42.98 14.97
N ALA A 185 88.72 -42.14 15.93
CA ALA A 185 87.77 -41.34 16.70
C ALA A 185 87.01 -40.34 15.81
N PHE A 186 87.71 -39.69 14.87
CA PHE A 186 87.10 -38.79 13.89
C PHE A 186 86.14 -39.51 12.93
N GLU A 187 86.51 -40.69 12.41
CA GLU A 187 85.63 -41.48 11.54
C GLU A 187 84.36 -41.94 12.28
N ARG A 188 84.50 -42.41 13.53
CA ARG A 188 83.35 -42.76 14.39
C ARG A 188 82.43 -41.57 14.66
N ALA A 189 82.99 -40.41 15.02
CA ALA A 189 82.24 -39.18 15.25
C ALA A 189 81.44 -38.78 14.00
N THR A 190 82.08 -38.86 12.83
CA THR A 190 81.48 -38.53 11.54
C THR A 190 80.29 -39.46 11.24
N HIS A 191 80.43 -40.78 11.43
CA HIS A 191 79.32 -41.71 11.22
C HIS A 191 78.15 -41.48 12.19
N ILE A 192 78.42 -41.18 13.46
CA ILE A 192 77.36 -40.89 14.46
C ILE A 192 76.59 -39.62 14.08
N VAL A 193 77.31 -38.55 13.74
CA VAL A 193 76.68 -37.27 13.35
C VAL A 193 75.82 -37.45 12.09
N PHE A 194 76.34 -38.11 11.05
CA PHE A 194 75.55 -38.39 9.84
C PHE A 194 74.36 -39.31 10.11
N GLY A 195 74.49 -40.28 11.03
CA GLY A 195 73.38 -41.14 11.45
C GLY A 195 72.24 -40.36 12.13
N ILE A 196 72.56 -39.45 13.06
CA ILE A 196 71.57 -38.59 13.73
C ILE A 196 70.89 -37.67 12.70
N ILE A 197 71.66 -37.09 11.77
CA ILE A 197 71.11 -36.25 10.71
C ILE A 197 70.13 -37.05 9.84
N PHE A 198 70.51 -38.24 9.38
CA PHE A 198 69.67 -39.09 8.55
C PHE A 198 68.34 -39.46 9.23
N VAL A 199 68.39 -39.89 10.49
CA VAL A 199 67.19 -40.22 11.28
C VAL A 199 66.31 -38.99 11.48
N SER A 200 66.90 -37.82 11.76
CA SER A 200 66.13 -36.59 11.94
C SER A 200 65.39 -36.18 10.66
N PHE A 201 66.03 -36.29 9.50
CA PHE A 201 65.40 -36.04 8.20
C PHE A 201 64.25 -37.00 7.94
N MET A 202 64.41 -38.29 8.23
CA MET A 202 63.37 -39.29 8.02
C MET A 202 62.15 -39.03 8.92
N VAL A 203 62.37 -38.74 10.21
CA VAL A 203 61.29 -38.48 11.17
C VAL A 203 60.57 -37.17 10.85
N LEU A 204 61.30 -36.08 10.56
CA LEU A 204 60.70 -34.80 10.20
C LEU A 204 59.96 -34.86 8.85
N GLY A 205 60.50 -35.60 7.88
CA GLY A 205 59.86 -35.81 6.58
C GLY A 205 58.53 -36.57 6.69
N LEU A 206 58.53 -37.70 7.41
CA LEU A 206 57.31 -38.52 7.59
C LEU A 206 56.25 -37.80 8.42
N SER A 207 56.64 -37.18 9.53
CA SER A 207 55.71 -36.43 10.39
C SER A 207 55.18 -35.17 9.69
N GLY A 208 56.02 -34.46 8.94
CA GLY A 208 55.63 -33.33 8.11
C GLY A 208 54.63 -33.72 7.01
N TRP A 209 54.91 -34.80 6.27
CA TRP A 209 53.97 -35.32 5.26
C TRP A 209 52.62 -35.70 5.87
N TYR A 210 52.63 -36.38 7.02
CA TYR A 210 51.41 -36.81 7.70
C TYR A 210 50.56 -35.64 8.22
N ILE A 211 51.19 -34.64 8.86
CA ILE A 211 50.49 -33.43 9.35
C ILE A 211 49.93 -32.62 8.18
N THR A 212 50.72 -32.45 7.11
CA THR A 212 50.27 -31.79 5.88
C THR A 212 49.03 -32.48 5.32
N LYS A 213 49.01 -33.82 5.23
CA LYS A 213 47.85 -34.57 4.73
C LYS A 213 46.59 -34.38 5.59
N ILE A 214 46.73 -34.37 6.92
CA ILE A 214 45.61 -34.18 7.88
C ILE A 214 44.99 -32.77 7.82
N ILE A 215 45.77 -31.76 7.44
CA ILE A 215 45.33 -30.37 7.32
C ILE A 215 44.81 -30.08 5.91
N THR A 216 45.58 -30.43 4.87
CA THR A 216 45.28 -30.08 3.48
C THR A 216 44.09 -30.83 2.89
N THR A 217 43.92 -32.12 3.20
CA THR A 217 42.80 -32.90 2.64
C THR A 217 41.45 -32.27 2.99
N PRO A 218 41.17 -31.89 4.26
CA PRO A 218 39.87 -31.34 4.64
C PRO A 218 39.74 -29.86 4.30
N LEU A 219 40.84 -29.11 4.23
CA LEU A 219 40.83 -27.76 3.64
C LEU A 219 40.44 -27.81 2.16
N ASN A 220 40.97 -28.76 1.37
CA ASN A 220 40.57 -28.93 -0.01
C ASN A 220 39.08 -29.31 -0.15
N ALA A 221 38.56 -30.12 0.78
CA ALA A 221 37.13 -30.43 0.83
C ALA A 221 36.28 -29.18 1.14
N MET A 222 36.73 -28.31 2.04
CA MET A 222 36.07 -27.02 2.29
C MET A 222 36.13 -26.08 1.09
N VAL A 223 37.28 -26.00 0.42
CA VAL A 223 37.41 -25.19 -0.81
C VAL A 223 36.45 -25.72 -1.88
N LEU A 224 36.33 -27.04 -2.03
CA LEU A 224 35.35 -27.64 -2.92
C LEU A 224 33.92 -27.26 -2.51
N PHE A 225 33.59 -27.34 -1.22
CA PHE A 225 32.28 -26.94 -0.70
C PHE A 225 31.98 -25.46 -0.98
N CYS A 226 32.93 -24.55 -0.74
CA CYS A 226 32.77 -23.14 -1.09
C CYS A 226 32.58 -22.94 -2.60
N LYS A 227 33.27 -23.72 -3.45
CA LYS A 227 33.05 -23.70 -4.91
C LYS A 227 31.65 -24.17 -5.29
N GLU A 228 31.12 -25.20 -4.62
CA GLU A 228 29.75 -25.67 -4.83
C GLU A 228 28.72 -24.60 -4.42
N LEU A 229 28.91 -23.96 -3.26
CA LEU A 229 28.06 -22.83 -2.83
C LEU A 229 28.13 -21.66 -3.81
N ALA A 230 29.32 -21.31 -4.30
CA ALA A 230 29.50 -20.26 -5.30
C ALA A 230 28.88 -20.61 -6.66
N ALA A 231 28.82 -21.89 -7.00
CA ALA A 231 28.11 -22.41 -8.17
C ALA A 231 26.59 -22.52 -7.95
N GLY A 232 26.10 -22.23 -6.74
CA GLY A 232 24.69 -22.23 -6.40
C GLY A 232 24.09 -23.59 -6.02
N ASP A 233 24.91 -24.59 -5.66
CA ASP A 233 24.43 -25.88 -5.15
C ASP A 233 24.29 -25.85 -3.61
N PHE A 234 23.05 -25.73 -3.14
CA PHE A 234 22.69 -25.69 -1.72
C PHE A 234 22.00 -26.98 -1.24
N ARG A 235 22.03 -28.05 -2.03
CA ARG A 235 21.43 -29.33 -1.66
C ARG A 235 22.10 -29.91 -0.42
N ASP A 236 21.30 -30.62 0.38
CA ASP A 236 21.83 -31.27 1.57
C ASP A 236 22.71 -32.47 1.19
N LYS A 237 24.01 -32.28 1.32
CA LYS A 237 25.03 -33.33 1.22
C LYS A 237 25.52 -33.65 2.62
N ASN A 238 25.44 -34.93 2.99
CA ASN A 238 25.96 -35.45 4.26
C ASN A 238 27.46 -35.16 4.39
N GLN A 239 27.81 -34.19 5.23
CA GLN A 239 29.19 -33.95 5.63
C GLN A 239 29.40 -34.43 7.06
N ASN A 240 29.69 -35.72 7.22
CA ASN A 240 30.13 -36.28 8.49
C ASN A 240 31.60 -35.93 8.78
N LEU A 241 31.90 -34.64 8.93
CA LEU A 241 33.17 -34.15 9.46
C LEU A 241 33.07 -34.07 10.97
N LEU A 242 33.12 -35.22 11.64
CA LEU A 242 33.20 -35.33 13.10
C LEU A 242 34.61 -34.91 13.59
N ARG A 243 34.92 -33.61 13.49
CA ARG A 243 36.15 -32.97 13.99
C ARG A 243 35.80 -31.85 14.97
N LYS A 244 36.61 -31.70 16.01
CA LYS A 244 36.47 -30.65 17.04
C LYS A 244 37.54 -29.55 16.96
N ASP A 245 38.46 -29.64 16.01
CA ASP A 245 39.50 -28.63 15.79
C ASP A 245 38.98 -27.45 14.96
N GLU A 246 39.85 -26.47 14.66
CA GLU A 246 39.46 -25.26 13.92
C GLU A 246 38.85 -25.57 12.56
N ILE A 247 39.30 -26.66 11.93
CA ILE A 247 38.74 -27.17 10.67
C ILE A 247 37.30 -27.66 10.89
N GLY A 248 37.02 -28.41 11.96
CA GLY A 248 35.64 -28.79 12.29
C GLY A 248 34.71 -27.60 12.49
N GLN A 249 35.18 -26.53 13.15
CA GLN A 249 34.38 -25.32 13.38
C GLN A 249 34.05 -24.59 12.06
N VAL A 250 35.03 -24.46 11.15
CA VAL A 250 34.80 -23.85 9.84
C VAL A 250 33.83 -24.69 9.00
N ALA A 251 33.95 -26.02 9.03
CA ALA A 251 33.03 -26.91 8.30
C ALA A 251 31.57 -26.75 8.76
N ASN A 252 31.35 -26.69 10.09
CA ASN A 252 30.02 -26.47 10.65
C ASN A 252 29.47 -25.08 10.29
N ALA A 253 30.28 -24.02 10.41
CA ALA A 253 29.86 -22.67 10.04
C ALA A 253 29.48 -22.57 8.54
N LEU A 254 30.22 -23.25 7.66
CA LEU A 254 29.89 -23.34 6.25
C LEU A 254 28.58 -24.12 5.99
N ALA A 255 28.33 -25.19 6.75
CA ALA A 255 27.07 -25.94 6.67
C ALA A 255 25.86 -25.10 7.13
N ASP A 256 26.00 -24.35 8.23
CA ASP A 256 24.96 -23.44 8.73
C ASP A 256 24.67 -22.31 7.73
N MET A 257 25.72 -21.77 7.08
CA MET A 257 25.59 -20.79 6.01
C MET A 257 24.82 -21.36 4.81
N ARG A 258 25.15 -22.59 4.36
CA ARG A 258 24.39 -23.29 3.29
C ARG A 258 22.92 -23.42 3.66
N ASN A 259 22.61 -23.89 4.87
CA ASN A 259 21.23 -24.10 5.30
C ASN A 259 20.45 -22.78 5.37
N SER A 260 21.10 -21.71 5.82
CA SER A 260 20.51 -20.36 5.87
C SER A 260 20.22 -19.82 4.46
N LEU A 261 21.16 -19.97 3.51
CA LEU A 261 20.97 -19.59 2.12
C LEU A 261 19.88 -20.41 1.44
N ARG A 262 19.86 -21.73 1.66
CA ARG A 262 18.79 -22.63 1.19
C ARG A 262 17.41 -22.17 1.66
N ASN A 263 17.25 -21.88 2.95
CA ASN A 263 15.99 -21.41 3.52
C ASN A 263 15.58 -20.04 2.99
N LEU A 264 16.55 -19.13 2.81
CA LEU A 264 16.32 -17.82 2.20
C LEU A 264 15.81 -17.97 0.77
N MET A 265 16.47 -18.78 -0.06
CA MET A 265 16.07 -19.01 -1.45
C MET A 265 14.67 -19.65 -1.52
N LYS A 266 14.36 -20.61 -0.65
CA LYS A 266 13.01 -21.21 -0.57
C LYS A 266 11.95 -20.16 -0.24
N ARG A 267 12.20 -19.31 0.77
CA ARG A 267 11.28 -18.23 1.16
C ARG A 267 11.09 -17.20 0.05
N VAL A 268 12.16 -16.84 -0.67
CA VAL A 268 12.07 -15.92 -1.82
C VAL A 268 11.21 -16.56 -2.92
N SER A 269 11.43 -17.84 -3.25
CA SER A 269 10.61 -18.55 -4.24
C SER A 269 9.13 -18.58 -3.87
N GLU A 270 8.79 -18.94 -2.63
CA GLU A 270 7.40 -18.97 -2.14
C GLU A 270 6.78 -17.57 -2.14
N SER A 271 7.53 -16.55 -1.73
CA SER A 271 7.06 -15.15 -1.70
C SER A 271 6.85 -14.59 -3.11
N SER A 272 7.73 -14.93 -4.05
CA SER A 272 7.58 -14.58 -5.46
C SER A 272 6.38 -15.26 -6.09
N GLU A 273 6.11 -16.53 -5.78
CA GLU A 273 4.91 -17.22 -6.27
C GLU A 273 3.62 -16.57 -5.75
N GLN A 274 3.58 -16.25 -4.46
CA GLN A 274 2.45 -15.53 -3.86
C GLN A 274 2.28 -14.13 -4.47
N LEU A 275 3.38 -13.39 -4.67
CA LEU A 275 3.35 -12.06 -5.29
C LEU A 275 2.80 -12.13 -6.73
N ALA A 276 3.25 -13.11 -7.53
CA ALA A 276 2.74 -13.31 -8.88
C ALA A 276 1.22 -13.58 -8.89
N ALA A 277 0.75 -14.50 -8.04
CA ALA A 277 -0.67 -14.82 -7.94
C ALA A 277 -1.53 -13.63 -7.47
N SER A 278 -1.07 -12.89 -6.45
CA SER A 278 -1.77 -11.69 -5.97
C SER A 278 -1.76 -10.57 -7.01
N SER A 279 -0.70 -10.43 -7.79
CA SER A 279 -0.64 -9.46 -8.89
C SER A 279 -1.59 -9.81 -10.03
N GLU A 280 -1.70 -11.09 -10.42
CA GLU A 280 -2.70 -11.53 -11.41
C GLU A 280 -4.15 -11.27 -10.92
N GLU A 281 -4.44 -11.56 -9.65
CA GLU A 281 -5.74 -11.26 -9.03
C GLU A 281 -6.02 -9.75 -9.00
N LEU A 282 -5.00 -8.93 -8.73
CA LEU A 282 -5.13 -7.46 -8.73
C LEU A 282 -5.39 -6.93 -10.15
N THR A 283 -4.71 -7.47 -11.18
CA THR A 283 -4.99 -7.14 -12.59
C THR A 283 -6.43 -7.48 -12.95
N ALA A 284 -6.90 -8.69 -12.65
CA ALA A 284 -8.27 -9.11 -12.96
C ALA A 284 -9.32 -8.26 -12.23
N SER A 285 -9.08 -7.94 -10.95
CA SER A 285 -9.94 -7.04 -10.18
C SER A 285 -9.94 -5.64 -10.77
N ALA A 286 -8.79 -5.18 -11.25
CA ALA A 286 -8.67 -3.86 -11.84
C ALA A 286 -9.44 -3.72 -13.16
N ASP A 287 -9.29 -4.71 -14.04
CA ASP A 287 -10.07 -4.80 -15.29
C ASP A 287 -11.57 -4.83 -15.02
N GLN A 288 -12.01 -5.61 -14.02
CA GLN A 288 -13.42 -5.67 -13.64
C GLN A 288 -13.94 -4.32 -13.11
N SER A 289 -13.14 -3.62 -12.30
CA SER A 289 -13.47 -2.28 -11.82
C SER A 289 -13.51 -1.24 -12.94
N ALA A 290 -12.63 -1.33 -13.95
CA ALA A 290 -12.68 -0.48 -15.13
C ALA A 290 -13.95 -0.72 -15.96
N LEU A 291 -14.37 -1.98 -16.14
CA LEU A 291 -15.64 -2.32 -16.78
C LEU A 291 -16.84 -1.77 -16.01
N ALA A 292 -16.83 -1.89 -14.67
CA ALA A 292 -17.88 -1.33 -13.83
C ALA A 292 -17.94 0.21 -13.92
N ALA A 293 -16.79 0.88 -13.95
CA ALA A 293 -16.72 2.32 -14.18
C ALA A 293 -17.34 2.69 -15.54
N ASN A 294 -16.99 1.99 -16.62
CA ASN A 294 -17.62 2.22 -17.93
C ASN A 294 -19.16 2.06 -17.89
N GLN A 295 -19.68 1.08 -17.15
CA GLN A 295 -21.12 0.91 -16.99
C GLN A 295 -21.76 2.08 -16.22
N VAL A 296 -21.08 2.62 -15.20
CA VAL A 296 -21.51 3.83 -14.49
C VAL A 296 -21.50 5.04 -15.44
N ALA A 297 -20.50 5.17 -16.30
CA ALA A 297 -20.42 6.25 -17.30
C ALA A 297 -21.59 6.22 -18.30
N VAL A 298 -21.99 5.03 -18.76
CA VAL A 298 -23.19 4.88 -19.59
C VAL A 298 -24.44 5.29 -18.81
N SER A 299 -24.59 4.76 -17.59
CA SER A 299 -25.78 5.02 -16.76
C SER A 299 -25.92 6.49 -16.39
N ILE A 300 -24.81 7.19 -16.14
CA ILE A 300 -24.85 8.62 -15.79
C ILE A 300 -25.15 9.50 -16.99
N THR A 301 -24.78 9.05 -18.20
CA THR A 301 -25.20 9.70 -19.45
C THR A 301 -26.72 9.64 -19.60
N ASP A 302 -27.34 8.49 -19.30
CA ASP A 302 -28.79 8.35 -19.32
C ASP A 302 -29.48 9.27 -18.28
N VAL A 303 -28.88 9.43 -17.10
CA VAL A 303 -29.37 10.38 -16.08
C VAL A 303 -29.28 11.83 -16.57
N ALA A 304 -28.18 12.21 -17.21
CA ALA A 304 -28.02 13.55 -17.78
C ALA A 304 -29.07 13.83 -18.86
N ASN A 305 -29.27 12.89 -19.79
CA ASN A 305 -30.29 12.99 -20.83
C ASN A 305 -31.71 13.08 -20.23
N GLY A 306 -32.02 12.24 -19.24
CA GLY A 306 -33.31 12.27 -18.55
C GLY A 306 -33.55 13.59 -17.80
N ALA A 307 -32.51 14.20 -17.24
CA ALA A 307 -32.60 15.52 -16.63
C ALA A 307 -32.87 16.63 -17.66
N GLU A 308 -32.25 16.55 -18.84
CA GLU A 308 -32.51 17.49 -19.94
C GLU A 308 -33.95 17.35 -20.47
N GLU A 309 -34.44 16.11 -20.63
CA GLU A 309 -35.84 15.84 -20.98
C GLU A 309 -36.82 16.42 -19.94
N GLN A 310 -36.50 16.31 -18.65
CA GLN A 310 -37.30 16.93 -17.58
C GLN A 310 -37.34 18.46 -17.69
N VAL A 311 -36.23 19.12 -18.03
CA VAL A 311 -36.22 20.57 -18.28
C VAL A 311 -37.15 20.93 -19.43
N HIS A 312 -37.12 20.17 -20.53
CA HIS A 312 -38.05 20.37 -21.65
C HIS A 312 -39.51 20.17 -21.24
N ALA A 313 -39.81 19.10 -20.49
CA ALA A 313 -41.15 18.84 -19.99
C ALA A 313 -41.65 19.93 -19.02
N ALA A 314 -40.77 20.44 -18.14
CA ALA A 314 -41.06 21.54 -17.24
C ALA A 314 -41.38 22.83 -18.01
N ASN A 315 -40.58 23.17 -19.02
CA ASN A 315 -40.85 24.33 -19.89
C ASN A 315 -42.19 24.23 -20.63
N ASN A 316 -42.51 23.05 -21.18
CA ASN A 316 -43.81 22.81 -21.82
C ASN A 316 -44.97 22.93 -20.82
N THR A 317 -44.81 22.37 -19.62
CA THR A 317 -45.82 22.47 -18.56
C THR A 317 -46.04 23.92 -18.14
N SER A 318 -44.96 24.70 -17.98
CA SER A 318 -45.03 26.14 -17.69
C SER A 318 -45.85 26.90 -18.73
N ALA A 319 -45.62 26.64 -20.02
CA ALA A 319 -46.38 27.25 -21.12
C ALA A 319 -47.89 26.90 -21.05
N VAL A 320 -48.22 25.63 -20.77
CA VAL A 320 -49.60 25.19 -20.59
C VAL A 320 -50.26 25.89 -19.38
N VAL A 321 -49.54 26.04 -18.26
CA VAL A 321 -50.08 26.72 -17.08
C VAL A 321 -50.28 28.22 -17.31
N GLN A 322 -49.42 28.86 -18.11
CA GLN A 322 -49.65 30.24 -18.54
C GLN A 322 -50.95 30.37 -19.35
N GLN A 323 -51.22 29.43 -20.26
CA GLN A 323 -52.47 29.40 -21.02
C GLN A 323 -53.69 29.13 -20.12
N ILE A 324 -53.56 28.25 -19.12
CA ILE A 324 -54.61 28.02 -18.12
C ILE A 324 -54.88 29.30 -17.33
N SER A 325 -53.85 30.02 -16.91
CA SER A 325 -53.97 31.27 -16.16
C SER A 325 -54.70 32.35 -16.98
N ALA A 326 -54.39 32.47 -18.26
CA ALA A 326 -55.13 33.35 -19.18
C ALA A 326 -56.60 32.95 -19.32
N SER A 327 -56.87 31.64 -19.40
CA SER A 327 -58.23 31.10 -19.49
C SER A 327 -59.03 31.35 -18.20
N ILE A 328 -58.42 31.16 -17.03
CA ILE A 328 -59.01 31.47 -15.71
C ILE A 328 -59.41 32.95 -15.67
N GLN A 329 -58.52 33.85 -16.11
CA GLN A 329 -58.79 35.29 -16.14
C GLN A 329 -59.97 35.62 -17.07
N GLN A 330 -60.06 34.98 -18.24
CA GLN A 330 -61.17 35.15 -19.16
C GLN A 330 -62.50 34.65 -18.57
N VAL A 331 -62.51 33.48 -17.93
CA VAL A 331 -63.70 32.94 -17.27
C VAL A 331 -64.13 33.85 -16.10
N ALA A 332 -63.18 34.43 -15.36
CA ALA A 332 -63.45 35.41 -14.30
C ALA A 332 -64.17 36.66 -14.84
N THR A 333 -63.71 37.18 -15.98
CA THR A 333 -64.36 38.31 -16.66
C THR A 333 -65.78 37.95 -17.10
N ASN A 334 -65.96 36.77 -17.70
CA ASN A 334 -67.28 36.30 -18.13
C ASN A 334 -68.25 36.11 -16.95
N ALA A 335 -67.78 35.54 -15.83
CA ALA A 335 -68.59 35.36 -14.63
C ALA A 335 -69.06 36.71 -14.05
N ASN A 336 -68.18 37.72 -14.03
CA ASN A 336 -68.53 39.08 -13.63
C ASN A 336 -69.57 39.71 -14.56
N GLU A 337 -69.45 39.50 -15.87
CA GLU A 337 -70.44 40.00 -16.84
C GLU A 337 -71.81 39.33 -16.63
N VAL A 338 -71.84 38.00 -16.46
CA VAL A 338 -73.07 37.25 -16.16
C VAL A 338 -73.69 37.72 -14.85
N ALA A 339 -72.90 37.97 -13.80
CA ALA A 339 -73.41 38.51 -12.54
C ALA A 339 -74.08 39.89 -12.73
N GLY A 340 -73.48 40.76 -13.55
CA GLY A 340 -74.04 42.05 -13.92
C GLY A 340 -75.37 41.93 -14.68
N GLN A 341 -75.41 41.07 -15.71
CA GLN A 341 -76.61 40.81 -16.50
C GLN A 341 -77.74 40.19 -15.66
N THR A 342 -77.39 39.26 -14.76
CA THR A 342 -78.32 38.61 -13.84
C THR A 342 -78.94 39.62 -12.88
N THR A 343 -78.14 40.56 -12.35
CA THR A 343 -78.64 41.65 -11.51
C THR A 343 -79.64 42.53 -12.28
N GLN A 344 -79.33 42.90 -13.52
CA GLN A 344 -80.25 43.68 -14.35
C GLN A 344 -81.54 42.92 -14.68
N ALA A 345 -81.45 41.61 -14.96
CA ALA A 345 -82.60 40.76 -15.20
C ALA A 345 -83.51 40.65 -13.96
N ALA A 346 -82.92 40.57 -12.77
CA ALA A 346 -83.66 40.52 -11.50
C ALA A 346 -84.45 41.82 -11.28
N ASP A 347 -83.81 42.96 -11.52
CA ASP A 347 -84.44 44.28 -11.42
C ASP A 347 -85.59 44.43 -12.44
N LYS A 348 -85.39 43.97 -13.68
CA LYS A 348 -86.43 43.99 -14.73
C LYS A 348 -87.59 43.06 -14.42
N ALA A 349 -87.34 41.86 -13.88
CA ALA A 349 -88.39 40.96 -13.44
C ALA A 349 -89.21 41.56 -12.29
N LYS A 350 -88.55 42.23 -11.33
CA LYS A 350 -89.19 42.94 -10.22
C LYS A 350 -90.03 44.12 -10.70
N GLU A 351 -89.52 44.90 -11.65
CA GLU A 351 -90.26 46.00 -12.29
C GLU A 351 -91.48 45.49 -13.08
N GLY A 352 -91.32 44.38 -13.81
CA GLY A 352 -92.41 43.68 -14.49
C GLY A 352 -93.49 43.20 -13.52
N ASN A 353 -93.09 42.58 -12.40
CA ASN A 353 -94.01 42.14 -11.35
C ASN A 353 -94.83 43.30 -10.78
N LYS A 354 -94.17 44.42 -10.45
CA LYS A 354 -94.83 45.64 -9.95
C LYS A 354 -95.81 46.22 -10.98
N SER A 355 -95.49 46.13 -12.27
CA SER A 355 -96.38 46.59 -13.35
C SER A 355 -97.61 45.70 -13.48
N VAL A 356 -97.43 44.38 -13.34
CA VAL A 356 -98.54 43.43 -13.28
C VAL A 356 -99.43 43.66 -12.07
N ASP A 357 -98.87 43.86 -10.87
CA ASP A 357 -99.67 44.15 -9.66
C ASP A 357 -100.53 45.40 -9.84
N LYS A 358 -100.00 46.45 -10.50
CA LYS A 358 -100.79 47.62 -10.88
C LYS A 358 -101.93 47.26 -11.83
N ALA A 359 -101.67 46.42 -12.84
CA ALA A 359 -102.68 45.99 -13.80
C ALA A 359 -103.78 45.13 -13.13
N VAL A 360 -103.43 44.25 -12.20
CA VAL A 360 -104.41 43.48 -11.39
C VAL A 360 -105.32 44.43 -10.59
N ASN A 361 -104.72 45.42 -9.90
CA ASN A 361 -105.49 46.41 -9.14
C ASN A 361 -106.41 47.25 -10.03
N GLN A 362 -105.94 47.59 -11.24
CA GLN A 362 -106.75 48.30 -12.23
C GLN A 362 -107.91 47.44 -12.74
N MET A 363 -107.67 46.15 -13.03
CA MET A 363 -108.74 45.21 -13.43
C MET A 363 -109.79 45.03 -12.34
N SER A 364 -109.39 44.94 -11.07
CA SER A 364 -110.34 44.91 -9.95
C SER A 364 -111.16 46.20 -9.83
N SER A 365 -110.56 47.35 -10.17
CA SER A 365 -111.29 48.63 -10.23
C SER A 365 -112.28 48.66 -11.40
N ILE A 366 -111.88 48.17 -12.58
CA ILE A 366 -112.75 48.04 -13.76
C ILE A 366 -113.92 47.09 -13.45
N GLU A 367 -113.66 45.93 -12.84
CA GLU A 367 -114.67 44.96 -12.43
C GLU A 367 -115.74 45.62 -11.56
N ARG A 368 -115.32 46.41 -10.57
CA ARG A 368 -116.22 47.15 -9.69
C ARG A 368 -117.05 48.18 -10.46
N THR A 369 -116.44 48.91 -11.38
CA THR A 369 -117.15 49.91 -12.21
C THR A 369 -118.16 49.25 -13.14
N VAL A 370 -117.80 48.18 -13.85
CA VAL A 370 -118.69 47.46 -14.75
C VAL A 370 -119.84 46.82 -13.98
N THR A 371 -119.57 46.22 -12.81
CA THR A 371 -120.61 45.67 -11.93
C THR A 371 -121.60 46.75 -11.46
N ALA A 372 -121.09 47.93 -11.08
CA ALA A 372 -121.93 49.06 -10.70
C ALA A 372 -122.76 49.58 -11.89
N SER A 373 -122.18 49.66 -13.09
CA SER A 373 -122.90 50.01 -14.32
C SER A 373 -124.00 49.00 -14.64
N ALA A 374 -123.72 47.69 -14.51
CA ALA A 374 -124.71 46.63 -14.70
C ALA A 374 -125.92 46.81 -13.76
N GLN A 375 -125.70 47.15 -12.49
CA GLN A 375 -126.77 47.42 -11.53
C GLN A 375 -127.63 48.63 -11.92
N VAL A 376 -127.02 49.69 -12.44
CA VAL A 376 -127.75 50.88 -12.92
C VAL A 376 -128.63 50.54 -14.13
N VAL A 377 -128.11 49.74 -15.06
CA VAL A 377 -128.85 49.30 -16.26
C VAL A 377 -130.02 48.39 -15.86
N VAL A 378 -129.82 47.44 -14.94
CA VAL A 378 -130.92 46.61 -14.40
C VAL A 378 -132.01 47.48 -13.80
N LYS A 379 -131.64 48.47 -12.98
CA LYS A 379 -132.59 49.41 -12.39
C LYS A 379 -133.33 50.26 -13.44
N LEU A 380 -132.66 50.62 -14.53
CA LEU A 380 -133.30 51.30 -15.66
C LEU A 380 -134.34 50.38 -16.32
N GLY A 381 -134.04 49.09 -16.49
CA GLY A 381 -134.97 48.10 -17.03
C GLY A 381 -136.22 47.95 -16.17
N GLU A 382 -136.07 47.91 -14.84
CA GLU A 382 -137.18 47.91 -13.89
C GLU A 382 -138.04 49.18 -14.02
N ARG A 383 -137.42 50.36 -14.10
CA ARG A 383 -138.14 51.64 -14.30
C ARG A 383 -138.86 51.70 -15.64
N SER A 384 -138.26 51.20 -16.71
CA SER A 384 -138.91 51.12 -18.03
C SER A 384 -140.11 50.17 -18.01
N LYS A 385 -140.07 49.11 -17.20
CA LYS A 385 -141.23 48.22 -16.98
C LYS A 385 -142.35 48.91 -16.21
N GLU A 386 -142.02 49.66 -15.16
CA GLU A 386 -143.00 50.48 -14.43
C GLU A 386 -143.66 51.52 -15.35
N ILE A 387 -142.88 52.20 -16.20
CA ILE A 387 -143.42 53.17 -17.17
C ILE A 387 -144.33 52.48 -18.18
N GLY A 388 -143.97 51.29 -18.67
CA GLY A 388 -144.83 50.49 -19.55
C GLY A 388 -146.21 50.22 -18.95
N GLN A 389 -146.27 49.84 -17.67
CA GLN A 389 -147.54 49.63 -16.95
C GLN A 389 -148.37 50.92 -16.82
N ILE A 390 -147.71 52.06 -16.59
CA ILE A 390 -148.39 53.36 -16.55
C ILE A 390 -148.98 53.70 -17.92
N VAL A 391 -148.24 53.46 -19.00
CA VAL A 391 -148.68 53.72 -20.38
C VAL A 391 -149.87 52.83 -20.76
N ASP A 392 -149.84 51.55 -20.39
CA ASP A 392 -150.99 50.64 -20.56
C ASP A 392 -152.23 51.14 -19.82
N THR A 393 -152.04 51.65 -18.59
CA THR A 393 -153.12 52.24 -17.79
C THR A 393 -153.67 53.50 -18.45
N ILE A 394 -152.82 54.38 -18.96
CA ILE A 394 -153.22 55.60 -19.69
C ILE A 394 -153.99 55.22 -20.97
N SER A 395 -153.52 54.23 -21.72
CA SER A 395 -154.20 53.72 -22.92
C SER A 395 -155.59 53.15 -22.57
N GLY A 396 -155.71 52.43 -21.45
CA GLY A 396 -156.98 51.95 -20.91
C GLY A 396 -157.94 53.08 -20.52
N ILE A 397 -157.45 54.12 -19.82
CA ILE A 397 -158.23 55.31 -19.47
C ILE A 397 -158.68 56.05 -20.74
N ALA A 398 -157.78 56.29 -21.69
CA ALA A 398 -158.10 56.95 -22.96
C ALA A 398 -159.15 56.15 -23.75
N GLY A 399 -159.06 54.81 -23.76
CA GLY A 399 -160.07 53.93 -24.34
C GLY A 399 -161.44 54.06 -23.64
N GLN A 400 -161.47 54.10 -22.31
CA GLN A 400 -162.70 54.36 -21.55
C GLN A 400 -163.25 55.76 -21.80
N THR A 401 -162.40 56.79 -21.86
CA THR A 401 -162.80 58.17 -22.14
C THR A 401 -163.36 58.31 -23.55
N ASN A 402 -162.78 57.64 -24.54
CA ASN A 402 -163.30 57.57 -25.91
C ASN A 402 -164.72 56.94 -25.94
N LEU A 403 -164.93 55.87 -25.18
CA LEU A 403 -166.22 55.16 -25.07
C LEU A 403 -167.28 56.00 -24.32
N LEU A 404 -166.89 56.69 -23.25
CA LEU A 404 -167.72 57.65 -22.51
C LEU A 404 -168.10 58.84 -23.39
N ALA A 405 -167.15 59.39 -24.14
CA ALA A 405 -167.36 60.49 -25.06
C ALA A 405 -168.26 60.11 -26.23
N LEU A 406 -168.09 58.89 -26.77
CA LEU A 406 -168.98 58.34 -27.80
C LEU A 406 -170.42 58.17 -27.28
N ASN A 407 -170.60 57.62 -26.08
CA ASN A 407 -171.93 57.51 -25.46
C ASN A 407 -172.56 58.89 -25.22
N ALA A 408 -171.77 59.88 -24.78
CA ALA A 408 -172.22 61.25 -24.60
C ALA A 408 -172.58 61.94 -25.94
N ALA A 409 -171.81 61.69 -27.01
CA ALA A 409 -172.09 62.20 -28.35
C ALA A 409 -173.37 61.59 -28.95
N ILE A 410 -173.60 60.29 -28.72
CA ILE A 410 -174.84 59.59 -29.12
C ILE A 410 -176.05 60.19 -28.40
N GLU A 411 -175.99 60.37 -27.07
CA GLU A 411 -177.13 60.89 -26.30
C GLU A 411 -177.38 62.39 -26.58
N ALA A 412 -176.33 63.16 -26.89
CA ALA A 412 -176.44 64.54 -27.35
C ALA A 412 -177.08 64.65 -28.75
N ALA A 413 -176.78 63.72 -29.67
CA ALA A 413 -177.47 63.63 -30.97
C ALA A 413 -178.95 63.27 -30.83
N ARG A 414 -179.30 62.50 -29.79
CA ARG A 414 -180.66 62.09 -29.46
C ARG A 414 -181.54 63.24 -28.92
N ALA A 415 -180.94 64.23 -28.26
CA ALA A 415 -181.61 65.42 -27.72
C ALA A 415 -181.93 66.51 -28.77
N GLY A 416 -181.57 66.31 -30.04
CA GLY A 416 -181.88 67.24 -31.14
C GLY A 416 -181.24 68.63 -30.98
N GLU A 417 -181.94 69.70 -31.39
CA GLU A 417 -181.42 71.08 -31.39
C GLU A 417 -180.95 71.59 -30.00
N GLN A 418 -181.45 71.03 -28.89
CA GLN A 418 -181.02 71.40 -27.52
C GLN A 418 -179.68 70.76 -27.10
N GLY A 419 -179.26 69.66 -27.75
CA GLY A 419 -178.03 68.91 -27.42
C GLY A 419 -176.80 69.33 -28.22
N ARG A 420 -176.96 70.27 -29.16
CA ARG A 420 -175.96 70.61 -30.19
C ARG A 420 -174.64 71.14 -29.62
N GLY A 421 -174.67 71.92 -28.54
CA GLY A 421 -173.46 72.38 -27.83
C GLY A 421 -172.74 71.25 -27.07
N PHE A 422 -173.49 70.31 -26.50
CA PHE A 422 -172.93 69.15 -25.80
C PHE A 422 -172.32 68.12 -26.77
N ALA A 423 -172.93 67.92 -27.94
CA ALA A 423 -172.40 67.05 -28.99
C ALA A 423 -171.02 67.51 -29.48
N VAL A 424 -170.82 68.83 -29.63
CA VAL A 424 -169.51 69.40 -30.02
C VAL A 424 -168.45 69.15 -28.96
N VAL A 425 -168.78 69.32 -27.67
CA VAL A 425 -167.83 69.04 -26.58
C VAL A 425 -167.53 67.54 -26.48
N ALA A 426 -168.54 66.68 -26.60
CA ALA A 426 -168.36 65.23 -26.56
C ALA A 426 -167.49 64.73 -27.73
N GLU A 427 -167.68 65.27 -28.93
CA GLU A 427 -166.84 64.93 -30.09
C GLU A 427 -165.40 65.45 -29.92
N GLU A 428 -165.20 66.62 -29.32
CA GLU A 428 -163.85 67.13 -29.02
C GLU A 428 -163.15 66.30 -27.93
N VAL A 429 -163.88 65.84 -26.91
CA VAL A 429 -163.36 64.90 -25.89
C VAL A 429 -163.06 63.53 -26.50
N ARG A 430 -163.89 63.05 -27.44
CA ARG A 430 -163.65 61.81 -28.20
C ARG A 430 -162.34 61.91 -28.98
N LYS A 431 -162.15 63.03 -29.68
CA LYS A 431 -160.94 63.32 -30.46
C LYS A 431 -159.69 63.45 -29.58
N LEU A 432 -159.78 64.11 -28.42
CA LEU A 432 -158.70 64.19 -27.42
C LEU A 432 -158.36 62.82 -26.80
N ALA A 433 -159.35 61.98 -26.56
CA ALA A 433 -159.16 60.61 -26.08
C ALA A 433 -158.51 59.71 -27.14
N GLU A 434 -158.92 59.82 -28.41
CA GLU A 434 -158.31 59.12 -29.54
C GLU A 434 -156.85 59.57 -29.74
N GLN A 435 -156.58 60.88 -29.67
CA GLN A 435 -155.21 61.42 -29.68
C GLN A 435 -154.37 60.97 -28.48
N SER A 436 -154.96 60.87 -27.28
CA SER A 436 -154.27 60.36 -26.08
C SER A 436 -153.97 58.87 -26.20
N GLN A 437 -154.86 58.11 -26.83
CA GLN A 437 -154.67 56.68 -27.10
C GLN A 437 -153.57 56.45 -28.14
N ASP A 438 -153.54 57.25 -29.21
CA ASP A 438 -152.47 57.22 -30.21
C ASP A 438 -151.11 57.64 -29.62
N ALA A 439 -151.08 58.69 -28.79
CA ALA A 439 -149.87 59.11 -28.08
C ALA A 439 -149.39 58.05 -27.08
N ALA A 440 -150.30 57.43 -26.30
CA ALA A 440 -149.97 56.33 -25.40
C ALA A 440 -149.41 55.12 -26.18
N LYS A 441 -149.96 54.81 -27.36
CA LYS A 441 -149.44 53.76 -28.23
C LYS A 441 -148.04 54.05 -28.74
N GLN A 442 -147.75 55.31 -29.12
CA GLN A 442 -146.39 55.73 -29.50
C GLN A 442 -145.41 55.60 -28.33
N ILE A 443 -145.80 56.02 -27.13
CA ILE A 443 -144.98 55.86 -25.92
C ILE A 443 -144.78 54.37 -25.61
N ALA A 444 -145.80 53.52 -25.78
CA ALA A 444 -145.68 52.08 -25.56
C ALA A 444 -144.65 51.44 -26.51
N THR A 445 -144.65 51.84 -27.79
CA THR A 445 -143.61 51.41 -28.74
C THR A 445 -142.22 51.85 -28.29
N LEU A 446 -142.04 53.13 -27.94
CA LEU A 446 -140.75 53.65 -27.45
C LEU A 446 -140.27 52.96 -26.18
N ILE A 447 -141.18 52.64 -25.25
CA ILE A 447 -140.86 51.91 -24.02
C ILE A 447 -140.50 50.45 -24.34
N GLY A 448 -141.17 49.82 -25.31
CA GLY A 448 -140.80 48.49 -25.79
C GLY A 448 -139.39 48.48 -26.40
N GLU A 449 -139.05 49.49 -27.20
CA GLU A 449 -137.69 49.68 -27.74
C GLU A 449 -136.66 49.88 -26.61
N ILE A 450 -136.93 50.79 -25.65
CA ILE A 450 -136.03 51.02 -24.49
C ILE A 450 -135.85 49.74 -23.66
N GLN A 451 -136.91 48.96 -23.43
CA GLN A 451 -136.82 47.69 -22.70
C GLN A 451 -135.91 46.71 -23.45
N SER A 452 -136.07 46.57 -24.76
CA SER A 452 -135.21 45.73 -25.60
C SER A 452 -133.75 46.18 -25.57
N GLU A 453 -133.49 47.47 -25.76
CA GLU A 453 -132.13 48.05 -25.69
C GLU A 453 -131.51 47.88 -24.30
N THR A 454 -132.33 47.96 -23.24
CA THR A 454 -131.86 47.75 -21.86
C THR A 454 -131.51 46.29 -21.60
N ASP A 455 -132.32 45.34 -22.07
CA ASP A 455 -132.02 43.91 -21.97
C ASP A 455 -130.73 43.55 -22.73
N GLU A 456 -130.53 44.11 -23.93
CA GLU A 456 -129.27 43.99 -24.67
C GLU A 456 -128.09 44.58 -23.89
N ALA A 457 -128.27 45.75 -23.26
CA ALA A 457 -127.25 46.36 -22.41
C ALA A 457 -126.92 45.52 -21.16
N VAL A 458 -127.91 44.85 -20.55
CA VAL A 458 -127.67 43.90 -19.44
C VAL A 458 -126.82 42.73 -19.91
N VAL A 459 -127.14 42.13 -21.05
CA VAL A 459 -126.35 41.01 -21.63
C VAL A 459 -124.93 41.47 -21.95
N ALA A 460 -124.75 42.66 -22.52
CA ALA A 460 -123.44 43.23 -22.80
C ALA A 460 -122.63 43.47 -21.50
N MET A 461 -123.28 43.92 -20.43
CA MET A 461 -122.63 44.14 -19.12
C MET A 461 -122.26 42.83 -18.42
N ASP A 462 -123.07 41.77 -18.51
CA ASP A 462 -122.71 40.44 -17.99
C ASP A 462 -121.47 39.88 -18.71
N ASN A 463 -121.48 39.96 -20.05
CA ASN A 463 -120.32 39.58 -20.86
C ASN A 463 -119.09 40.44 -20.51
N GLY A 464 -119.25 41.76 -20.37
CA GLY A 464 -118.16 42.66 -19.97
C GLY A 464 -117.59 42.32 -18.60
N THR A 465 -118.43 41.96 -17.63
CA THR A 465 -118.00 41.51 -16.30
C THR A 465 -117.19 40.21 -16.39
N ARG A 466 -117.64 39.25 -17.22
CA ARG A 466 -116.94 38.00 -17.47
C ARG A 466 -115.57 38.20 -18.12
N GLU A 467 -115.49 39.05 -19.14
CA GLU A 467 -114.24 39.38 -19.84
C GLU A 467 -113.25 40.07 -18.91
N VAL A 468 -113.68 40.97 -18.03
CA VAL A 468 -112.80 41.61 -17.03
C VAL A 468 -112.26 40.58 -16.04
N LYS A 469 -113.08 39.63 -15.60
CA LYS A 469 -112.66 38.56 -14.69
C LYS A 469 -111.63 37.63 -15.34
N LEU A 470 -111.84 37.24 -16.59
CA LEU A 470 -110.86 36.48 -17.39
C LEU A 470 -109.57 37.30 -17.59
N GLY A 471 -109.69 38.59 -17.90
CA GLY A 471 -108.54 39.49 -18.02
C GLY A 471 -107.73 39.58 -16.72
N ALA A 472 -108.39 39.66 -15.57
CA ALA A 472 -107.73 39.67 -14.26
C ALA A 472 -106.97 38.35 -13.99
N GLU A 473 -107.53 37.21 -14.39
CA GLU A 473 -106.89 35.90 -14.25
C GLU A 473 -105.61 35.79 -15.10
N VAL A 474 -105.67 36.18 -16.37
CA VAL A 474 -104.52 36.18 -17.29
C VAL A 474 -103.40 37.11 -16.80
N VAL A 475 -103.76 38.29 -16.29
CA VAL A 475 -102.79 39.24 -15.73
C VAL A 475 -102.15 38.66 -14.45
N ASN A 476 -102.92 38.01 -13.59
CA ASN A 476 -102.39 37.36 -12.38
C ASN A 476 -101.45 36.19 -12.70
N GLU A 477 -101.76 35.40 -13.74
CA GLU A 477 -100.88 34.36 -14.26
C GLU A 477 -99.56 34.93 -14.78
N SER A 478 -99.61 36.04 -15.51
CA SER A 478 -98.41 36.79 -15.92
C SER A 478 -97.57 37.23 -14.70
N GLY A 479 -98.23 37.60 -13.60
CA GLY A 479 -97.57 37.95 -12.34
C GLY A 479 -96.86 36.78 -11.67
N LYS A 480 -97.41 35.56 -11.78
CA LYS A 480 -96.73 34.33 -11.33
C LYS A 480 -95.47 34.08 -12.18
N ALA A 481 -95.57 34.20 -13.50
CA ALA A 481 -94.43 34.02 -14.41
C ALA A 481 -93.27 34.98 -14.06
N PHE A 482 -93.54 36.26 -13.78
CA PHE A 482 -92.48 37.20 -13.34
C PHE A 482 -91.85 36.83 -11.98
N ARG A 483 -92.60 36.25 -11.04
CA ARG A 483 -92.03 35.74 -9.77
C ARG A 483 -91.13 34.54 -9.99
N GLU A 484 -91.54 33.62 -10.86
CA GLU A 484 -90.73 32.45 -11.24
C GLU A 484 -89.44 32.88 -11.95
N ILE A 485 -89.51 33.86 -12.87
CA ILE A 485 -88.33 34.45 -13.50
C ILE A 485 -87.39 35.05 -12.44
N ALA A 486 -87.91 35.83 -11.50
CA ALA A 486 -87.09 36.41 -10.44
C ALA A 486 -86.39 35.33 -9.58
N ALA A 487 -87.07 34.23 -9.28
CA ALA A 487 -86.48 33.10 -8.56
C ALA A 487 -85.39 32.40 -9.37
N MET A 488 -85.64 32.13 -10.67
CA MET A 488 -84.63 31.54 -11.57
C MET A 488 -83.40 32.42 -11.69
N VAL A 489 -83.58 33.74 -11.81
CA VAL A 489 -82.47 34.70 -11.87
C VAL A 489 -81.68 34.73 -10.56
N SER A 490 -82.34 34.61 -9.40
CA SER A 490 -81.65 34.48 -8.11
C SER A 490 -80.76 33.24 -8.07
N ASN A 491 -81.26 32.09 -8.55
CA ASN A 491 -80.48 30.85 -8.60
C ASN A 491 -79.25 30.98 -9.52
N VAL A 492 -79.39 31.64 -10.67
CA VAL A 492 -78.25 31.92 -11.57
C VAL A 492 -77.22 32.82 -10.89
N SER A 493 -77.66 33.80 -10.09
CA SER A 493 -76.76 34.67 -9.32
C SER A 493 -75.94 33.88 -8.29
N ASP A 494 -76.58 32.96 -7.57
CA ASP A 494 -75.90 32.11 -6.58
C ASP A 494 -74.90 31.16 -7.26
N GLN A 495 -75.28 30.51 -8.38
CA GLN A 495 -74.38 29.69 -9.18
C GLN A 495 -73.19 30.49 -9.73
N THR A 496 -73.41 31.73 -10.15
CA THR A 496 -72.34 32.62 -10.61
C THR A 496 -71.34 32.94 -9.50
N ARG A 497 -71.82 33.09 -8.25
CA ARG A 497 -70.94 33.29 -7.08
C ARG A 497 -70.12 32.04 -6.76
N GLU A 498 -70.70 30.85 -6.87
CA GLU A 498 -69.96 29.58 -6.72
C GLU A 498 -68.89 29.42 -7.80
N ILE A 499 -69.21 29.78 -9.06
CA ILE A 499 -68.24 29.79 -10.17
C ILE A 499 -67.07 30.73 -9.85
N SER A 500 -67.34 31.95 -9.35
CA SER A 500 -66.27 32.88 -8.96
C SER A 500 -65.35 32.32 -7.88
N ALA A 501 -65.90 31.63 -6.88
CA ALA A 501 -65.10 30.98 -5.83
C ALA A 501 -64.23 29.84 -6.39
N ALA A 502 -64.76 29.05 -7.33
CA ALA A 502 -64.00 28.00 -8.00
C ALA A 502 -62.84 28.58 -8.85
N ILE A 503 -63.08 29.71 -9.54
CA ILE A 503 -62.06 30.42 -10.32
C ILE A 503 -60.90 30.89 -9.43
N GLU A 504 -61.18 31.45 -8.24
CA GLU A 504 -60.13 31.84 -7.29
C GLU A 504 -59.29 30.64 -6.84
N GLN A 505 -59.93 29.51 -6.52
CA GLN A 505 -59.21 28.27 -6.18
C GLN A 505 -58.35 27.76 -7.33
N MET A 506 -58.87 27.81 -8.57
CA MET A 506 -58.09 27.45 -9.76
C MET A 506 -56.89 28.38 -9.96
N ALA A 507 -57.02 29.68 -9.68
CA ALA A 507 -55.92 30.62 -9.77
C ALA A 507 -54.81 30.30 -8.76
N ILE A 508 -55.16 29.99 -7.51
CA ILE A 508 -54.22 29.56 -6.47
C ILE A 508 -53.51 28.26 -6.90
N GLY A 509 -54.28 27.26 -7.35
CA GLY A 509 -53.72 25.99 -7.82
C GLY A 509 -52.78 26.16 -9.01
N SER A 510 -53.14 27.01 -9.97
CA SER A 510 -52.29 27.37 -11.11
C SER A 510 -50.94 27.94 -10.64
N HIS A 511 -50.95 28.85 -9.66
CA HIS A 511 -49.72 29.44 -9.12
C HIS A 511 -48.82 28.41 -8.44
N GLN A 512 -49.40 27.49 -7.65
CA GLN A 512 -48.65 26.40 -7.01
C GLN A 512 -48.01 25.45 -8.03
N ILE A 513 -48.68 25.20 -9.16
CA ILE A 513 -48.09 24.40 -10.25
C ILE A 513 -46.88 25.13 -10.85
N VAL A 514 -46.97 26.45 -11.09
CA VAL A 514 -45.83 27.23 -11.60
C VAL A 514 -44.62 27.13 -10.66
N GLU A 515 -44.83 27.26 -9.35
CA GLU A 515 -43.75 27.14 -8.36
C GLU A 515 -43.13 25.73 -8.36
N SER A 516 -43.96 24.69 -8.42
CA SER A 516 -43.51 23.30 -8.49
C SER A 516 -42.70 23.02 -9.76
N VAL A 517 -43.15 23.55 -10.91
CA VAL A 517 -42.45 23.41 -12.19
C VAL A 517 -41.09 24.11 -12.15
N LYS A 518 -40.99 25.28 -11.51
CA LYS A 518 -39.72 25.98 -11.32
C LYS A 518 -38.74 25.17 -10.46
N GLN A 519 -39.22 24.54 -9.39
CA GLN A 519 -38.40 23.65 -8.57
C GLN A 519 -37.91 22.43 -9.35
N ILE A 520 -38.75 21.85 -10.21
CA ILE A 520 -38.35 20.75 -11.10
C ILE A 520 -37.24 21.20 -12.06
N ASP A 521 -37.39 22.36 -12.71
CA ASP A 521 -36.37 22.91 -13.61
C ASP A 521 -35.01 23.12 -12.90
N GLU A 522 -35.02 23.70 -11.70
CA GLU A 522 -33.80 23.89 -10.89
C GLU A 522 -33.16 22.55 -10.49
N LEU A 523 -33.96 21.57 -10.05
CA LEU A 523 -33.48 20.26 -9.64
C LEU A 523 -32.92 19.46 -10.83
N SER A 524 -33.59 19.49 -11.98
CA SER A 524 -33.12 18.82 -13.19
C SER A 524 -31.81 19.42 -13.70
N LYS A 525 -31.66 20.75 -13.70
CA LYS A 525 -30.38 21.40 -14.02
C LYS A 525 -29.25 20.98 -13.06
N LYS A 526 -29.56 20.86 -11.77
CA LYS A 526 -28.60 20.37 -10.78
C LYS A 526 -28.23 18.91 -11.04
N ALA A 527 -29.20 18.05 -11.32
CA ALA A 527 -28.97 16.64 -11.65
C ALA A 527 -28.07 16.48 -12.89
N ALA A 528 -28.28 17.29 -13.92
CA ALA A 528 -27.40 17.31 -15.10
C ALA A 528 -25.96 17.71 -14.75
N GLY A 529 -25.77 18.73 -13.90
CA GLY A 529 -24.44 19.14 -13.44
C GLY A 529 -23.74 18.08 -12.56
N GLU A 530 -24.48 17.42 -11.67
CA GLU A 530 -23.98 16.32 -10.85
C GLU A 530 -23.62 15.11 -11.73
N ALA A 531 -24.44 14.80 -12.74
CA ALA A 531 -24.19 13.74 -13.71
C ALA A 531 -22.87 13.97 -14.47
N GLN A 532 -22.59 15.21 -14.89
CA GLN A 532 -21.34 15.55 -15.55
C GLN A 532 -20.13 15.41 -14.60
N THR A 533 -20.29 15.75 -13.32
CA THR A 533 -19.24 15.57 -12.30
C THR A 533 -18.94 14.09 -12.07
N VAL A 534 -19.97 13.26 -11.97
CA VAL A 534 -19.83 11.81 -11.82
C VAL A 534 -19.20 11.18 -13.08
N SER A 535 -19.55 11.66 -14.27
CA SER A 535 -18.91 11.22 -15.53
C SER A 535 -17.40 11.47 -15.50
N ALA A 536 -16.97 12.68 -15.13
CA ALA A 536 -15.54 13.01 -15.04
C ALA A 536 -14.80 12.14 -14.00
N ALA A 537 -15.39 11.93 -12.82
CA ALA A 537 -14.82 11.06 -11.80
C ALA A 537 -14.73 9.60 -12.26
N THR A 538 -15.69 9.15 -13.07
CA THR A 538 -15.72 7.78 -13.62
C THR A 538 -14.63 7.58 -14.68
N GLU A 539 -14.37 8.58 -15.53
CA GLU A 539 -13.26 8.56 -16.47
C GLU A 539 -11.91 8.50 -15.75
N GLU A 540 -11.71 9.33 -14.72
CA GLU A 540 -10.49 9.32 -13.90
C GLU A 540 -10.31 7.97 -13.18
N GLN A 541 -11.39 7.41 -12.65
CA GLN A 541 -11.37 6.08 -12.03
C GLN A 541 -10.98 5.00 -13.04
N SER A 542 -11.56 5.00 -14.25
CA SER A 542 -11.21 4.03 -15.29
C SER A 542 -9.72 4.10 -15.64
N ALA A 543 -9.18 5.31 -15.82
CA ALA A 543 -7.76 5.52 -16.10
C ALA A 543 -6.86 5.01 -14.96
N SER A 544 -7.24 5.27 -13.70
CA SER A 544 -6.51 4.77 -12.53
C SER A 544 -6.52 3.24 -12.46
N MET A 545 -7.64 2.59 -12.82
CA MET A 545 -7.72 1.14 -12.84
C MET A 545 -6.83 0.54 -13.94
N GLU A 546 -6.75 1.16 -15.12
CA GLU A 546 -5.80 0.75 -16.18
C GLU A 546 -4.34 0.84 -15.70
N GLU A 547 -3.99 1.90 -14.96
CA GLU A 547 -2.65 2.08 -14.39
C GLU A 547 -2.33 1.01 -13.32
N ILE A 548 -3.32 0.67 -12.48
CA ILE A 548 -3.21 -0.42 -11.50
C ILE A 548 -3.03 -1.76 -12.20
N ALA A 549 -3.81 -2.05 -13.25
CA ALA A 549 -3.71 -3.29 -14.01
C ALA A 549 -2.31 -3.45 -14.62
N SER A 550 -1.79 -2.38 -15.25
CA SER A 550 -0.44 -2.32 -15.82
C SER A 550 0.65 -2.51 -14.77
N SER A 551 0.55 -1.80 -13.63
CA SER A 551 1.50 -1.91 -12.52
C SER A 551 1.51 -3.30 -11.90
N SER A 552 0.33 -3.92 -11.77
CA SER A 552 0.17 -5.28 -11.27
C SER A 552 0.81 -6.30 -12.22
N GLN A 553 0.63 -6.12 -13.53
CA GLN A 553 1.27 -6.98 -14.52
C GLN A 553 2.80 -6.86 -14.47
N ALA A 554 3.34 -5.66 -14.24
CA ALA A 554 4.76 -5.45 -14.02
C ALA A 554 5.27 -6.14 -12.73
N LEU A 555 4.50 -6.13 -11.64
CA LEU A 555 4.81 -6.85 -10.41
C LEU A 555 4.79 -8.37 -10.62
N ALA A 556 3.81 -8.90 -11.37
CA ALA A 556 3.77 -10.31 -11.73
C ALA A 556 5.02 -10.73 -12.52
N GLN A 557 5.44 -9.90 -13.48
CA GLN A 557 6.67 -10.15 -14.25
C GLN A 557 7.92 -10.12 -13.35
N LEU A 558 8.06 -9.12 -12.47
CA LEU A 558 9.17 -9.06 -11.51
C LEU A 558 9.21 -10.28 -10.59
N ALA A 559 8.05 -10.77 -10.18
CA ALA A 559 7.95 -11.96 -9.35
C ALA A 559 8.37 -13.22 -10.13
N MET A 560 7.99 -13.33 -11.41
CA MET A 560 8.48 -14.39 -12.30
C MET A 560 10.00 -14.32 -12.50
N ASP A 561 10.55 -13.13 -12.73
CA ASP A 561 11.99 -12.91 -12.91
C ASP A 561 12.77 -13.28 -11.64
N LEU A 562 12.26 -12.93 -10.45
CA LEU A 562 12.82 -13.36 -9.16
C LEU A 562 12.78 -14.89 -9.01
N ARG A 563 11.66 -15.52 -9.39
CA ARG A 563 11.54 -16.98 -9.36
C ARG A 563 12.53 -17.65 -10.30
N GLU A 564 12.73 -17.09 -11.50
CA GLU A 564 13.74 -17.59 -12.46
C GLU A 564 15.16 -17.38 -11.93
N ALA A 565 15.44 -16.24 -11.29
CA ALA A 565 16.74 -16.00 -10.66
C ALA A 565 17.02 -17.01 -9.54
N VAL A 566 16.00 -17.35 -8.73
CA VAL A 566 16.11 -18.35 -7.66
C VAL A 566 16.22 -19.77 -8.21
N SER A 567 15.55 -20.10 -9.32
CA SER A 567 15.57 -21.45 -9.90
C SER A 567 16.93 -21.86 -10.48
N ARG A 568 17.83 -20.90 -10.73
CA ARG A 568 19.23 -21.14 -11.09
C ARG A 568 20.02 -21.80 -9.95
N PHE A 569 19.59 -21.62 -8.71
CA PHE A 569 20.19 -22.25 -7.54
C PHE A 569 19.57 -23.64 -7.31
N GLN A 570 20.42 -24.63 -7.04
CA GLN A 570 19.98 -25.99 -6.75
C GLN A 570 19.72 -26.10 -5.25
N ILE A 571 18.44 -26.03 -4.87
CA ILE A 571 18.01 -25.99 -3.47
C ILE A 571 17.59 -27.38 -3.02
#